data_AF-A0AAU7JWF6-F1
#
_entry.id   AF-A0AAU7JWF6-F1
#
_cell.length_a   1.000
_cell.length_b   1.000
_cell.length_c   1.000
_cell.angle_alpha   90.00
_cell.angle_beta   90.00
_cell.angle_gamma   90.00
#
_symmetry.space_group_name_H-M   'P 1'
#
loop_
_entity.id
_entity.type
_entity.pdbx_description
1 polymer ?
#
loop_
_entity_poly.entity_id
_entity_poly.type
_entity_poly.pdbx_seq_one_letter_code
_entity_poly.pdbx_strand_id
1 'polypeptide(L)'
;MATLQIPDHVIRHIASREGVCTRPVLRRVTDRVTGESVVRALDCGSTLESRCPACAAKARRLRMSQCTEGWHLTEEPQPPLATADVEEASESDEAHDGTDGLYADQLDQDAEDGAGSRRVRSTRRLDGMPDLPQQEIANRTVGTVFTAADGKAYRPSMFVTLTLDSYGRIRPGQGVPARPERYDYRRAALDALHFPKLMDRWFTNLRRAAGYRVQYFGAIEAQMRLAPHLHVALRGAIPRATVKAVTQATYLALWWPQMEQPVYVERTPVWADGQYRDPDTGWPLPTWEQALAAVDEDPTAEPAHVVTFGRQVDVKGILAGTKDSDRAVRYLTKYLTKSVADTYAEDDTPNPAYEAHIDRLHGHLRWLPCSPGCANWLRYGTQPKDPGPGLVPGHCASKAHDREHLGLGGRRVLVSRGWSGKTLTQHRADRRAVVEEVLKAAGIEPETANRMAADTLTDDGRPRFVWEEVPVTNADWQAVIIDSLREHRRRRDQYDQARQALTTGNDPPVDNRSAVNQQPATGAA
;
A
#
# COMPACT_ATOMS: atom_id res chain seq x y z
N MET A 1 -44.39 -24.93 8.25
CA MET A 1 -44.14 -23.49 8.46
C MET A 1 -42.89 -23.14 7.69
N ALA A 2 -43.00 -22.34 6.62
CA ALA A 2 -41.82 -21.90 5.88
C ALA A 2 -41.01 -20.95 6.76
N THR A 3 -39.79 -21.35 7.11
CA THR A 3 -38.83 -20.50 7.83
C THR A 3 -38.63 -19.25 6.96
N LEU A 4 -39.02 -18.07 7.47
CA LEU A 4 -38.76 -16.79 6.83
C LEU A 4 -37.25 -16.62 6.69
N GLN A 5 -36.70 -16.97 5.52
CA GLN A 5 -35.31 -16.72 5.20
C GLN A 5 -35.13 -15.21 5.03
N ILE A 6 -34.32 -14.60 5.88
CA ILE A 6 -33.92 -13.20 5.73
C ILE A 6 -33.09 -13.12 4.45
N PRO A 7 -33.38 -12.22 3.49
CA PRO A 7 -32.58 -12.09 2.29
C PRO A 7 -31.12 -11.72 2.59
N ASP A 8 -30.17 -12.28 1.85
CA ASP A 8 -28.72 -12.07 2.09
C ASP A 8 -28.31 -10.60 2.11
N HIS A 9 -28.89 -9.78 1.23
CA HIS A 9 -28.58 -8.35 1.15
C HIS A 9 -28.96 -7.62 2.45
N VAL A 10 -30.03 -8.04 3.14
CA VAL A 10 -30.44 -7.48 4.44
C VAL A 10 -29.43 -7.84 5.52
N ILE A 11 -29.01 -9.11 5.58
CA ILE A 11 -27.99 -9.58 6.53
C ILE A 11 -26.66 -8.84 6.30
N ARG A 12 -26.23 -8.68 5.04
CA ARG A 12 -25.02 -7.91 4.68
C ARG A 12 -25.14 -6.46 5.13
N HIS A 13 -26.30 -5.83 4.93
CA HIS A 13 -26.53 -4.45 5.34
C HIS A 13 -26.45 -4.28 6.86
N ILE A 14 -27.09 -5.18 7.62
CA ILE A 14 -27.03 -5.18 9.09
C ILE A 14 -25.59 -5.41 9.57
N ALA A 15 -24.91 -6.44 9.04
CA ALA A 15 -23.52 -6.72 9.36
C ALA A 15 -22.60 -5.51 9.10
N SER A 16 -22.75 -4.87 7.95
CA SER A 16 -22.00 -3.67 7.60
C SER A 16 -22.26 -2.52 8.58
N ARG A 17 -23.52 -2.26 8.95
CA ARG A 17 -23.90 -1.19 9.90
C ARG A 17 -23.36 -1.44 11.31
N GLU A 18 -23.33 -2.69 11.73
CA GLU A 18 -22.80 -3.10 13.05
C GLU A 18 -21.26 -3.24 13.04
N GLY A 19 -20.60 -3.12 11.88
CA GLY A 19 -19.14 -3.25 11.78
C GLY A 19 -18.65 -4.71 11.84
N VAL A 20 -19.48 -5.66 11.43
CA VAL A 20 -19.18 -7.10 11.31
C VAL A 20 -18.80 -7.45 9.88
N CYS A 21 -17.82 -8.34 9.71
CA CYS A 21 -17.37 -8.80 8.40
C CYS A 21 -18.52 -9.44 7.60
N THR A 22 -18.71 -9.01 6.35
CA THR A 22 -19.76 -9.54 5.45
C THR A 22 -19.30 -10.76 4.64
N ARG A 23 -18.00 -11.08 4.66
CA ARG A 23 -17.36 -12.15 3.88
C ARG A 23 -16.42 -13.00 4.73
N PRO A 24 -16.85 -13.52 5.90
CA PRO A 24 -15.94 -14.21 6.81
C PRO A 24 -15.33 -15.45 6.17
N VAL A 25 -14.07 -15.72 6.51
CA VAL A 25 -13.38 -16.96 6.16
C VAL A 25 -13.61 -17.95 7.29
N LEU A 26 -14.17 -19.12 6.99
CA LEU A 26 -14.32 -20.16 7.97
C LEU A 26 -13.05 -20.99 8.06
N ARG A 27 -12.55 -21.15 9.28
CA ARG A 27 -11.48 -22.10 9.58
C ARG A 27 -11.94 -23.06 10.66
N ARG A 28 -11.65 -24.34 10.47
CA ARG A 28 -11.73 -25.33 11.55
C ARG A 28 -10.40 -25.31 12.28
N VAL A 29 -10.45 -25.21 13.59
CA VAL A 29 -9.28 -25.38 14.44
C VAL A 29 -9.46 -26.63 15.29
N THR A 30 -8.47 -27.51 15.23
CA THR A 30 -8.43 -28.76 15.98
C THR A 30 -7.31 -28.69 17.00
N ASP A 31 -7.64 -28.88 18.28
CA ASP A 31 -6.65 -29.06 19.34
C ASP A 31 -6.15 -30.51 19.30
N ARG A 32 -4.87 -30.70 18.96
CA ARG A 32 -4.26 -32.03 18.86
C ARG A 32 -4.12 -32.75 20.19
N VAL A 33 -4.19 -32.02 21.32
CA VAL A 33 -4.07 -32.62 22.66
C VAL A 33 -5.42 -33.19 23.12
N THR A 34 -6.50 -32.44 22.91
CA THR A 34 -7.85 -32.85 23.37
C THR A 34 -8.65 -33.57 22.29
N GLY A 35 -8.29 -33.40 21.02
CA GLY A 35 -9.06 -33.87 19.86
C GLY A 35 -10.27 -33.00 19.53
N GLU A 36 -10.54 -31.94 20.32
CA GLU A 36 -11.68 -31.06 20.09
C GLU A 36 -11.50 -30.20 18.83
N SER A 37 -12.56 -30.04 18.06
CA SER A 37 -12.58 -29.19 16.88
C SER A 37 -13.68 -28.14 17.00
N VAL A 38 -13.37 -26.90 16.62
CA VAL A 38 -14.35 -25.82 16.54
C VAL A 38 -14.17 -25.04 15.25
N VAL A 39 -15.28 -24.67 14.62
CA VAL A 39 -15.27 -23.78 13.44
C VAL A 39 -15.31 -22.34 13.93
N ARG A 40 -14.41 -21.51 13.40
CA ARG A 40 -14.31 -20.08 13.70
C ARG A 40 -14.47 -19.27 12.42
N ALA A 41 -15.28 -18.22 12.52
CA ALA A 41 -15.40 -17.20 11.51
C ALA A 41 -14.34 -16.13 11.73
N LEU A 42 -13.47 -15.93 10.74
CA LEU A 42 -12.44 -14.90 10.74
C LEU A 42 -12.83 -13.76 9.80
N ASP A 43 -12.48 -12.54 10.20
CA ASP A 43 -12.62 -11.36 9.34
C ASP A 43 -11.84 -11.58 8.02
N CYS A 44 -12.43 -11.19 6.89
CA CYS A 44 -11.83 -11.38 5.56
C CYS A 44 -10.55 -10.57 5.30
N GLY A 45 -10.24 -9.59 6.16
CA GLY A 45 -9.07 -8.72 6.01
C GLY A 45 -9.11 -7.72 4.85
N SER A 46 -10.16 -7.72 4.02
CA SER A 46 -10.27 -6.79 2.88
C SER A 46 -10.11 -5.34 3.31
N THR A 47 -9.19 -4.64 2.67
CA THR A 47 -8.96 -3.20 2.84
C THR A 47 -9.98 -2.38 2.04
N LEU A 48 -10.56 -2.95 0.97
CA LEU A 48 -11.50 -2.29 0.09
C LEU A 48 -12.93 -2.24 0.66
N GLU A 49 -13.49 -1.04 0.72
CA GLU A 49 -14.83 -0.76 1.27
C GLU A 49 -15.94 -1.38 0.42
N SER A 50 -15.81 -1.35 -0.91
CA SER A 50 -16.75 -2.00 -1.85
C SER A 50 -16.86 -3.52 -1.64
N ARG A 51 -15.81 -4.15 -1.11
CA ARG A 51 -15.78 -5.60 -0.83
C ARG A 51 -16.26 -5.93 0.58
N CYS A 52 -15.80 -5.18 1.60
CA CYS A 52 -16.20 -5.36 2.99
C CYS A 52 -16.00 -4.06 3.80
N PRO A 53 -17.07 -3.24 4.01
CA PRO A 53 -16.96 -1.97 4.71
C PRO A 53 -16.43 -2.10 6.14
N ALA A 54 -16.84 -3.16 6.85
CA ALA A 54 -16.41 -3.42 8.23
C ALA A 54 -14.90 -3.66 8.36
N CYS A 55 -14.34 -4.55 7.52
CA CYS A 55 -12.91 -4.84 7.52
C CYS A 55 -12.09 -3.64 7.03
N ALA A 56 -12.57 -2.95 5.99
CA ALA A 56 -11.95 -1.73 5.48
C ALA A 56 -11.87 -0.63 6.56
N ALA A 57 -12.94 -0.40 7.31
CA ALA A 57 -12.96 0.55 8.42
C ALA A 57 -12.00 0.16 9.56
N LYS A 58 -11.88 -1.14 9.87
CA LYS A 58 -10.92 -1.66 10.86
C LYS A 58 -9.48 -1.44 10.41
N ALA A 59 -9.16 -1.77 9.15
CA ALA A 59 -7.85 -1.55 8.56
C ALA A 59 -7.49 -0.05 8.53
N ARG A 60 -8.45 0.81 8.15
CA ARG A 60 -8.27 2.26 8.14
C ARG A 60 -7.96 2.82 9.53
N ARG A 61 -8.71 2.41 10.56
CA ARG A 61 -8.43 2.84 11.95
C ARG A 61 -7.05 2.39 12.44
N LEU A 62 -6.63 1.17 12.08
CA LEU A 62 -5.31 0.66 12.41
C LEU A 62 -4.20 1.52 11.76
N ARG A 63 -4.34 1.82 10.47
CA ARG A 63 -3.40 2.68 9.74
C ARG A 63 -3.40 4.13 10.24
N MET A 64 -4.54 4.64 10.74
CA MET A 64 -4.58 5.95 11.41
C MET A 64 -3.75 5.94 12.70
N SER A 65 -3.81 4.88 13.51
CA SER A 65 -2.95 4.72 14.70
C SER A 65 -1.47 4.74 14.30
N GLN A 66 -1.10 3.89 13.34
CA GLN A 66 0.27 3.81 12.83
C GLN A 66 0.78 5.17 12.31
N CYS A 67 -0.03 5.88 11.52
CA CYS A 67 0.33 7.19 11.01
C CYS A 67 0.55 8.20 12.14
N THR A 68 -0.37 8.28 13.09
CA THR A 68 -0.32 9.23 14.22
C THR A 68 0.86 8.95 15.14
N GLU A 69 1.09 7.68 15.50
CA GLU A 69 2.15 7.27 16.43
C GLU A 69 3.55 7.57 15.89
N GLY A 70 3.75 7.48 14.57
CA GLY A 70 5.05 7.78 13.97
C GLY A 70 5.27 9.24 13.58
N TRP A 71 4.26 10.05 13.26
CA TRP A 71 4.54 11.30 12.53
C TRP A 71 5.41 12.30 13.28
N HIS A 72 5.03 12.63 14.51
CA HIS A 72 5.68 13.70 15.28
C HIS A 72 6.51 13.17 16.45
N LEU A 73 7.16 12.01 16.27
CA LEU A 73 8.02 11.44 17.31
C LEU A 73 9.10 12.42 17.75
N THR A 74 9.27 12.52 19.07
CA THR A 74 10.26 13.36 19.73
C THR A 74 11.53 12.61 20.10
N GLU A 75 11.49 11.29 20.02
CA GLU A 75 12.56 10.36 20.37
C GLU A 75 12.71 9.34 19.25
N GLU A 76 13.91 8.79 19.13
CA GLU A 76 14.16 7.73 18.15
C GLU A 76 13.27 6.52 18.48
N PRO A 77 12.47 6.01 17.53
CA PRO A 77 11.69 4.82 17.78
C PRO A 77 12.64 3.66 18.09
N GLN A 78 12.31 2.85 19.09
CA GLN A 78 13.04 1.61 19.31
C GLN A 78 12.93 0.76 18.04
N PRO A 79 14.05 0.23 17.52
CA PRO A 79 13.97 -0.70 16.41
C PRO A 79 13.11 -1.89 16.86
N PRO A 80 12.26 -2.46 15.98
CA PRO A 80 11.61 -3.71 16.30
C PRO A 80 12.70 -4.72 16.67
N LEU A 81 12.53 -5.41 17.81
CA LEU A 81 13.46 -6.46 18.23
C LEU A 81 13.72 -7.35 17.02
N ALA A 82 14.99 -7.49 16.64
CA ALA A 82 15.40 -8.35 15.54
C ALA A 82 14.95 -9.77 15.88
N THR A 83 13.79 -10.18 15.37
CA THR A 83 13.45 -11.58 15.29
C THR A 83 14.34 -12.11 14.19
N ALA A 84 15.26 -13.01 14.57
CA ALA A 84 16.07 -13.75 13.61
C ALA A 84 15.12 -14.40 12.59
N ASP A 85 15.44 -14.23 11.31
CA ASP A 85 14.89 -14.98 10.18
C ASP A 85 13.42 -14.72 9.81
N VAL A 86 13.01 -13.46 9.65
CA VAL A 86 11.84 -13.10 8.83
C VAL A 86 12.30 -12.26 7.64
N GLU A 87 12.33 -12.89 6.46
CA GLU A 87 12.61 -12.28 5.18
C GLU A 87 11.83 -10.98 4.95
N GLU A 88 12.51 -10.02 4.33
CA GLU A 88 12.14 -8.63 4.15
C GLU A 88 10.81 -8.40 3.40
N ALA A 89 9.69 -8.42 4.12
CA ALA A 89 8.40 -7.98 3.59
C ALA A 89 8.10 -6.53 4.02
N SER A 90 8.03 -5.60 3.06
CA SER A 90 7.28 -4.36 3.26
C SER A 90 5.81 -4.72 3.54
N GLU A 91 5.25 -4.34 4.69
CA GLU A 91 3.86 -4.64 5.06
C GLU A 91 2.85 -3.82 4.21
N SER A 92 2.67 -4.22 2.94
CA SER A 92 1.46 -3.95 2.17
C SER A 92 0.43 -5.05 2.46
N ASP A 93 -0.78 -4.69 2.86
CA ASP A 93 -1.86 -5.63 3.27
C ASP A 93 -2.47 -6.44 2.11
N GLU A 94 -1.73 -6.74 1.05
CA GLU A 94 -2.18 -7.64 -0.02
C GLU A 94 -1.06 -8.57 -0.48
N ALA A 95 -1.42 -9.84 -0.68
CA ALA A 95 -0.53 -10.93 -1.10
C ALA A 95 0.47 -10.48 -2.18
N HIS A 96 1.74 -10.68 -1.85
CA HIS A 96 2.92 -10.37 -2.65
C HIS A 96 2.88 -11.20 -3.94
N ASP A 97 2.63 -10.57 -5.08
CA ASP A 97 3.19 -11.02 -6.35
C ASP A 97 4.68 -10.61 -6.32
N GLY A 98 5.56 -11.56 -6.62
CA GLY A 98 6.98 -11.59 -6.25
C GLY A 98 7.87 -10.62 -7.02
N THR A 99 7.55 -9.32 -7.02
CA THR A 99 8.43 -8.29 -7.60
C THR A 99 8.64 -7.11 -6.66
N ASP A 100 9.89 -6.98 -6.20
CA ASP A 100 10.59 -5.73 -5.93
C ASP A 100 10.10 -4.85 -4.76
N GLY A 101 10.23 -5.38 -3.53
CA GLY A 101 10.22 -4.62 -2.27
C GLY A 101 11.59 -4.08 -1.82
N LEU A 102 12.67 -4.31 -2.58
CA LEU A 102 14.07 -4.17 -2.11
C LEU A 102 14.79 -2.85 -2.48
N TYR A 103 14.13 -1.84 -3.04
CA TYR A 103 14.88 -0.77 -3.73
C TYR A 103 15.27 0.48 -2.92
N ALA A 104 14.82 0.64 -1.67
CA ALA A 104 15.07 1.87 -0.91
C ALA A 104 16.28 1.82 0.06
N ASP A 105 16.79 0.64 0.41
CA ASP A 105 17.93 0.47 1.35
C ASP A 105 19.16 -0.21 0.72
N GLN A 106 19.05 -0.91 -0.41
CA GLN A 106 20.19 -1.61 -1.06
C GLN A 106 21.10 -0.73 -1.92
N LEU A 107 20.77 0.55 -2.16
CA LEU A 107 21.65 1.44 -2.94
C LEU A 107 22.94 1.85 -2.21
N ASP A 108 23.06 1.55 -0.91
CA ASP A 108 24.28 1.80 -0.13
C ASP A 108 25.03 0.51 0.29
N GLN A 109 24.56 -0.70 -0.08
CA GLN A 109 25.21 -1.98 0.29
C GLN A 109 25.71 -2.83 -0.89
N ASP A 110 25.38 -2.51 -2.14
CA ASP A 110 25.92 -3.20 -3.33
C ASP A 110 27.40 -2.83 -3.66
N ALA A 111 28.18 -2.41 -2.66
CA ALA A 111 29.59 -2.00 -2.83
C ALA A 111 30.60 -3.02 -2.29
N GLU A 112 30.24 -3.92 -1.37
CA GLU A 112 31.19 -4.89 -0.81
C GLU A 112 30.52 -6.26 -0.61
N ASP A 113 31.23 -7.29 -1.07
CA ASP A 113 31.02 -8.74 -0.89
C ASP A 113 30.12 -9.52 -1.89
N GLY A 114 30.79 -10.20 -2.83
CA GLY A 114 30.22 -11.28 -3.65
C GLY A 114 31.02 -11.54 -4.93
N ALA A 115 31.93 -12.51 -4.90
CA ALA A 115 32.75 -12.95 -6.03
C ALA A 115 31.91 -13.64 -7.12
N GLY A 116 31.36 -12.84 -8.02
CA GLY A 116 30.82 -13.21 -9.32
C GLY A 116 30.89 -11.97 -10.21
N SER A 117 31.10 -12.11 -11.53
CA SER A 117 31.26 -10.97 -12.45
C SER A 117 30.01 -10.10 -12.48
N ARG A 118 29.94 -9.15 -11.54
CA ARG A 118 28.80 -8.26 -11.34
C ARG A 118 28.74 -7.30 -12.52
N ARG A 119 27.67 -7.42 -13.31
CA ARG A 119 27.38 -6.49 -14.41
C ARG A 119 27.27 -5.07 -13.85
N VAL A 120 28.28 -4.24 -14.14
CA VAL A 120 28.28 -2.81 -13.80
C VAL A 120 27.21 -2.15 -14.67
N ARG A 121 26.05 -1.91 -14.09
CA ARG A 121 24.93 -1.28 -14.77
C ARG A 121 25.38 0.13 -15.19
N SER A 122 25.36 0.40 -16.48
CA SER A 122 25.61 1.73 -17.05
C SER A 122 24.65 2.75 -16.40
N THR A 123 25.16 3.54 -15.44
CA THR A 123 24.42 4.68 -14.87
C THR A 123 24.61 5.88 -15.80
N ARG A 124 24.11 5.78 -17.04
CA ARG A 124 24.03 6.93 -17.95
C ARG A 124 23.13 7.98 -17.29
N ARG A 125 23.75 9.01 -16.70
CA ARG A 125 23.05 10.17 -16.14
C ARG A 125 22.40 10.90 -17.31
N LEU A 126 21.10 11.14 -17.21
CA LEU A 126 20.39 11.89 -18.25
C LEU A 126 20.83 13.37 -18.19
N ASP A 127 21.10 13.95 -19.35
CA ASP A 127 21.43 15.36 -19.47
C ASP A 127 20.26 16.26 -19.05
N GLY A 128 20.57 17.48 -18.58
CA GLY A 128 19.57 18.49 -18.22
C GLY A 128 18.95 18.33 -16.82
N MET A 129 19.30 17.28 -16.07
CA MET A 129 18.84 17.14 -14.68
C MET A 129 19.72 17.95 -13.71
N PRO A 130 19.13 18.75 -12.80
CA PRO A 130 19.89 19.56 -11.86
C PRO A 130 20.62 18.69 -10.84
N ASP A 131 21.79 19.15 -10.40
CA ASP A 131 22.52 18.52 -9.31
C ASP A 131 21.84 18.76 -7.96
N LEU A 132 21.93 17.75 -7.09
CA LEU A 132 21.41 17.83 -5.74
C LEU A 132 22.54 18.09 -4.74
N PRO A 133 22.26 18.89 -3.69
CA PRO A 133 23.20 19.02 -2.59
C PRO A 133 23.37 17.64 -1.94
N GLN A 134 24.62 17.24 -1.74
CA GLN A 134 24.94 16.10 -0.90
C GLN A 134 25.24 16.61 0.51
N GLN A 135 24.59 16.03 1.50
CA GLN A 135 24.82 16.27 2.91
C GLN A 135 25.30 14.97 3.56
N GLU A 136 26.12 15.08 4.59
CA GLU A 136 26.43 13.92 5.44
C GLU A 136 25.12 13.42 6.08
N ILE A 137 24.86 12.11 5.99
CA ILE A 137 23.61 11.53 6.49
C ILE A 137 23.80 11.17 7.96
N ALA A 138 23.19 11.96 8.84
CA ALA A 138 23.12 11.63 10.26
C ALA A 138 22.26 10.38 10.49
N ASN A 139 22.73 9.45 11.35
CA ASN A 139 21.98 8.27 11.76
C ASN A 139 20.90 8.63 12.80
N ARG A 140 19.91 9.41 12.35
CA ARG A 140 18.73 9.83 13.12
C ARG A 140 17.50 9.81 12.24
N THR A 141 16.35 9.55 12.83
CA THR A 141 15.05 9.60 12.18
C THR A 141 14.19 10.78 12.65
N VAL A 142 14.48 11.35 13.81
CA VAL A 142 13.75 12.50 14.34
C VAL A 142 14.22 13.83 13.74
N GLY A 143 13.28 14.76 13.57
CA GLY A 143 13.53 16.09 13.04
C GLY A 143 14.19 17.04 14.04
N THR A 144 14.73 18.14 13.49
CA THR A 144 15.34 19.23 14.27
C THR A 144 14.32 19.87 15.22
N VAL A 145 14.79 20.20 16.44
CA VAL A 145 14.02 21.00 17.41
C VAL A 145 14.21 22.48 17.10
N PHE A 146 13.10 23.22 17.09
CA PHE A 146 13.09 24.67 16.97
C PHE A 146 12.59 25.28 18.28
N THR A 147 12.98 26.52 18.55
CA THR A 147 12.50 27.29 19.70
C THR A 147 11.62 28.42 19.20
N ALA A 148 10.39 28.49 19.70
CA ALA A 148 9.48 29.59 19.40
C ALA A 148 9.88 30.86 20.16
N ALA A 149 9.30 32.01 19.78
CA ALA A 149 9.61 33.30 20.41
C ALA A 149 9.27 33.34 21.92
N ASP A 150 8.37 32.46 22.38
CA ASP A 150 7.99 32.26 23.78
C ASP A 150 8.92 31.30 24.53
N GLY A 151 10.01 30.83 23.90
CA GLY A 151 10.96 29.87 24.47
C GLY A 151 10.51 28.41 24.38
N LYS A 152 9.32 28.11 23.85
CA LYS A 152 8.81 26.73 23.77
C LYS A 152 9.50 25.96 22.64
N ALA A 153 10.04 24.79 22.98
CA ALA A 153 10.59 23.86 22.01
C ALA A 153 9.47 23.20 21.20
N TYR A 154 9.63 23.12 19.88
CA TYR A 154 8.71 22.42 18.98
C TYR A 154 9.45 21.71 17.84
N ARG A 155 8.86 20.64 17.32
CA ARG A 155 9.37 19.88 16.16
C ARG A 155 8.32 19.87 15.06
N PRO A 156 8.46 20.72 14.03
CA PRO A 156 7.58 20.67 12.88
C PRO A 156 7.88 19.45 12.02
N SER A 157 6.82 18.83 11.52
CA SER A 157 6.86 17.83 10.47
C SER A 157 6.23 18.40 9.20
N MET A 158 6.22 17.63 8.12
CA MET A 158 5.74 18.12 6.83
C MET A 158 4.65 17.23 6.25
N PHE A 159 3.78 17.86 5.47
CA PHE A 159 2.90 17.20 4.53
C PHE A 159 3.22 17.68 3.12
N VAL A 160 3.63 16.76 2.26
CA VAL A 160 4.06 17.05 0.90
C VAL A 160 3.12 16.36 -0.08
N THR A 161 2.74 17.07 -1.14
CA THR A 161 2.03 16.49 -2.28
C THR A 161 2.86 16.63 -3.53
N LEU A 162 3.11 15.51 -4.21
CA LEU A 162 3.80 15.43 -5.49
C LEU A 162 2.84 14.92 -6.55
N THR A 163 2.96 15.49 -7.73
CA THR A 163 2.04 15.28 -8.84
C THR A 163 2.84 14.95 -10.08
N LEU A 164 2.45 13.92 -10.84
CA LEU A 164 2.97 13.72 -12.20
C LEU A 164 2.52 14.85 -13.13
N ASP A 165 3.12 14.96 -14.31
CA ASP A 165 2.73 15.98 -15.30
C ASP A 165 1.37 15.66 -15.97
N SER A 166 0.91 16.52 -16.86
CA SER A 166 -0.28 16.28 -17.67
C SER A 166 0.05 15.58 -18.99
N TYR A 167 -0.84 14.68 -19.43
CA TYR A 167 -0.73 13.94 -20.70
C TYR A 167 -1.60 14.54 -21.82
N GLY A 168 -2.22 15.69 -21.55
CA GLY A 168 -3.08 16.41 -22.47
C GLY A 168 -4.00 17.38 -21.73
N ARG A 169 -4.79 18.16 -22.47
CA ARG A 169 -5.74 19.11 -21.87
C ARG A 169 -6.94 18.36 -21.26
N ILE A 170 -7.24 18.61 -20.00
CA ILE A 170 -8.40 18.07 -19.27
C ILE A 170 -9.55 19.09 -19.26
N ARG A 171 -10.79 18.63 -19.32
CA ARG A 171 -11.99 19.46 -19.14
C ARG A 171 -12.11 19.86 -17.66
N PRO A 172 -12.19 21.17 -17.34
CA PRO A 172 -12.30 21.63 -15.96
C PRO A 172 -13.48 20.98 -15.23
N GLY A 173 -13.25 20.53 -14.00
CA GLY A 173 -14.29 19.92 -13.15
C GLY A 173 -14.75 18.51 -13.54
N GLN A 174 -14.31 17.96 -14.68
CA GLN A 174 -14.78 16.65 -15.17
C GLN A 174 -13.72 15.55 -15.14
N GLY A 175 -12.43 15.90 -15.10
CA GLY A 175 -11.35 14.91 -15.06
C GLY A 175 -11.05 14.21 -16.40
N VAL A 176 -11.90 14.42 -17.40
CA VAL A 176 -11.75 13.77 -18.72
C VAL A 176 -10.95 14.62 -19.70
N PRO A 177 -10.18 14.00 -20.62
CA PRO A 177 -9.52 14.73 -21.68
C PRO A 177 -10.49 15.52 -22.55
N ALA A 178 -10.11 16.76 -22.88
CA ALA A 178 -10.86 17.60 -23.82
C ALA A 178 -10.87 17.01 -25.24
N ARG A 179 -9.81 16.27 -25.58
CA ARG A 179 -9.59 15.54 -26.85
C ARG A 179 -8.98 14.18 -26.54
N PRO A 180 -9.79 13.14 -26.23
CA PRO A 180 -9.28 11.81 -25.87
C PRO A 180 -8.33 11.21 -26.92
N GLU A 181 -8.57 11.48 -28.20
CA GLU A 181 -7.75 11.01 -29.32
C GLU A 181 -6.35 11.65 -29.39
N ARG A 182 -6.11 12.76 -28.69
CA ARG A 182 -4.80 13.43 -28.60
C ARG A 182 -4.16 13.32 -27.21
N TYR A 183 -4.82 12.63 -26.28
CA TYR A 183 -4.30 12.42 -24.95
C TYR A 183 -3.28 11.29 -24.98
N ASP A 184 -2.10 11.51 -24.40
CA ASP A 184 -1.03 10.52 -24.40
C ASP A 184 -1.26 9.44 -23.33
N TYR A 185 -2.19 8.53 -23.62
CA TYR A 185 -2.53 7.41 -22.75
C TYR A 185 -1.38 6.41 -22.59
N ARG A 186 -0.51 6.30 -23.60
CA ARG A 186 0.65 5.41 -23.54
C ARG A 186 1.62 5.90 -22.46
N ARG A 187 1.99 7.18 -22.50
CA ARG A 187 2.83 7.79 -21.46
C ARG A 187 2.15 7.77 -20.10
N ALA A 188 0.85 8.09 -20.03
CA ALA A 188 0.08 8.03 -18.78
C ALA A 188 0.13 6.65 -18.13
N ALA A 189 -0.02 5.58 -18.92
CA ALA A 189 0.05 4.21 -18.46
C ALA A 189 1.46 3.81 -17.99
N LEU A 190 2.50 4.12 -18.76
CA LEU A 190 3.89 3.83 -18.38
C LEU A 190 4.32 4.59 -17.11
N ASP A 191 3.96 5.87 -17.02
CA ASP A 191 4.21 6.67 -15.82
C ASP A 191 3.50 6.06 -14.60
N ALA A 192 2.26 5.60 -14.75
CA ALA A 192 1.53 4.95 -13.66
C ALA A 192 2.17 3.62 -13.22
N LEU A 193 2.55 2.76 -14.17
CA LEU A 193 3.23 1.48 -13.89
C LEU A 193 4.54 1.65 -13.12
N HIS A 194 5.24 2.76 -13.36
CA HIS A 194 6.58 2.98 -12.83
C HIS A 194 6.66 4.11 -11.79
N PHE A 195 5.52 4.71 -11.43
CA PHE A 195 5.44 5.74 -10.40
C PHE A 195 6.01 5.32 -9.05
N PRO A 196 5.78 4.08 -8.54
CA PRO A 196 6.39 3.64 -7.29
C PRO A 196 7.93 3.68 -7.32
N LYS A 197 8.54 3.34 -8.45
CA LYS A 197 10.00 3.38 -8.63
C LYS A 197 10.53 4.81 -8.66
N LEU A 198 9.80 5.75 -9.26
CA LEU A 198 10.14 7.18 -9.24
C LEU A 198 10.11 7.72 -7.81
N MET A 199 9.10 7.36 -7.04
CA MET A 199 8.94 7.76 -5.65
C MET A 199 10.03 7.17 -4.74
N ASP A 200 10.39 5.90 -4.91
CA ASP A 200 11.49 5.29 -4.13
C ASP A 200 12.79 6.10 -4.35
N ARG A 201 13.08 6.48 -5.60
CA ARG A 201 14.21 7.37 -5.92
C ARG A 201 14.08 8.75 -5.28
N TRP A 202 12.87 9.30 -5.23
CA TRP A 202 12.61 10.59 -4.58
C TRP A 202 12.94 10.56 -3.08
N PHE A 203 12.54 9.51 -2.36
CA PHE A 203 12.87 9.36 -0.95
C PHE A 203 14.38 9.18 -0.73
N THR A 204 15.06 8.41 -1.58
CA THR A 204 16.52 8.27 -1.52
C THR A 204 17.22 9.61 -1.72
N ASN A 205 16.83 10.37 -2.75
CA ASN A 205 17.36 11.70 -3.03
C ASN A 205 17.04 12.68 -1.89
N LEU A 206 15.84 12.60 -1.31
CA LEU A 206 15.43 13.44 -0.19
C LEU A 206 16.28 13.19 1.05
N ARG A 207 16.57 11.92 1.39
CA ARG A 207 17.45 11.58 2.52
C ARG A 207 18.86 12.14 2.34
N ARG A 208 19.42 12.01 1.12
CA ARG A 208 20.74 12.55 0.75
C ARG A 208 20.78 14.08 0.84
N ALA A 209 19.75 14.75 0.35
CA ALA A 209 19.67 16.21 0.35
C ALA A 209 19.30 16.81 1.71
N ALA A 210 18.58 16.06 2.56
CA ALA A 210 18.17 16.49 3.89
C ALA A 210 19.20 16.17 4.98
N GLY A 211 20.10 15.21 4.75
CA GLY A 211 21.17 14.84 5.69
C GLY A 211 20.70 14.00 6.89
N TYR A 212 19.59 13.27 6.77
CA TYR A 212 19.13 12.31 7.79
C TYR A 212 18.20 11.24 7.21
N ARG A 213 17.91 10.20 8.00
CA ARG A 213 17.03 9.09 7.61
C ARG A 213 15.56 9.50 7.68
N VAL A 214 15.12 10.36 6.76
CA VAL A 214 13.74 10.84 6.63
C VAL A 214 12.78 9.65 6.63
N GLN A 215 11.87 9.65 7.59
CA GLN A 215 10.78 8.69 7.72
C GLN A 215 9.50 9.27 7.15
N TYR A 216 8.65 8.40 6.61
CA TYR A 216 7.45 8.82 5.92
C TYR A 216 6.27 7.87 6.11
N PHE A 217 5.07 8.45 5.99
CA PHE A 217 3.81 7.74 5.78
C PHE A 217 3.11 8.38 4.59
N GLY A 218 2.91 7.62 3.51
CA GLY A 218 2.39 8.13 2.25
C GLY A 218 1.20 7.34 1.74
N ALA A 219 0.42 7.99 0.87
CA ALA A 219 -0.66 7.37 0.13
C ALA A 219 -0.65 7.84 -1.32
N ILE A 220 -0.93 6.92 -2.24
CA ILE A 220 -1.08 7.20 -3.66
C ILE A 220 -2.57 7.34 -4.00
N GLU A 221 -2.89 8.50 -4.57
CA GLU A 221 -4.20 8.85 -5.08
C GLU A 221 -4.11 9.00 -6.60
N ALA A 222 -5.08 8.48 -7.35
CA ALA A 222 -5.26 8.92 -8.73
C ALA A 222 -5.96 10.27 -8.68
N GLN A 223 -5.43 11.30 -9.32
CA GLN A 223 -6.15 12.56 -9.41
C GLN A 223 -7.45 12.38 -10.21
N MET A 224 -8.31 13.41 -10.22
CA MET A 224 -9.50 13.41 -11.08
C MET A 224 -9.16 13.15 -12.56
N ARG A 225 -7.92 13.40 -13.01
CA ARG A 225 -7.42 13.07 -14.36
C ARG A 225 -6.68 11.72 -14.49
N LEU A 226 -6.85 10.83 -13.52
CA LEU A 226 -6.21 9.51 -13.38
C LEU A 226 -4.69 9.48 -13.17
N ALA A 227 -3.98 10.60 -13.37
CA ALA A 227 -2.54 10.67 -13.09
C ALA A 227 -2.26 10.39 -11.59
N PRO A 228 -1.26 9.54 -11.26
CA PRO A 228 -0.85 9.29 -9.88
C PRO A 228 -0.34 10.53 -9.13
N HIS A 229 -0.74 10.65 -7.87
CA HIS A 229 -0.36 11.69 -6.90
C HIS A 229 0.12 11.03 -5.63
N LEU A 230 1.25 11.49 -5.12
CA LEU A 230 1.76 11.09 -3.81
C LEU A 230 1.40 12.15 -2.79
N HIS A 231 0.65 11.76 -1.77
CA HIS A 231 0.51 12.53 -0.54
C HIS A 231 1.35 11.87 0.54
N VAL A 232 2.20 12.64 1.22
CA VAL A 232 3.14 12.07 2.19
C VAL A 232 3.32 12.95 3.42
N ALA A 233 3.15 12.33 4.57
CA ALA A 233 3.64 12.83 5.86
C ALA A 233 5.13 12.51 5.97
N LEU A 234 5.95 13.52 6.21
CA LEU A 234 7.38 13.37 6.50
C LEU A 234 7.63 13.77 7.94
N ARG A 235 8.45 12.99 8.67
CA ARG A 235 8.91 13.37 10.01
C ARG A 235 10.04 14.38 9.89
N GLY A 236 9.89 15.51 10.57
CA GLY A 236 10.87 16.59 10.59
C GLY A 236 10.66 17.64 9.51
N ALA A 237 11.37 18.76 9.66
CA ALA A 237 11.30 19.88 8.75
C ALA A 237 12.50 19.91 7.81
N ILE A 238 12.21 20.04 6.53
CA ILE A 238 13.15 20.12 5.42
C ILE A 238 12.85 21.45 4.70
N PRO A 239 13.86 22.25 4.32
CA PRO A 239 13.60 23.49 3.58
C PRO A 239 12.77 23.24 2.32
N ARG A 240 11.76 24.09 2.08
CA ARG A 240 10.89 23.97 0.89
C ARG A 240 11.69 24.00 -0.42
N ALA A 241 12.79 24.78 -0.45
CA ALA A 241 13.70 24.82 -1.59
C ALA A 241 14.35 23.46 -1.86
N THR A 242 14.80 22.76 -0.81
CA THR A 242 15.36 21.40 -0.92
C THR A 242 14.34 20.41 -1.45
N VAL A 243 13.11 20.40 -0.92
CA VAL A 243 12.05 19.50 -1.42
C VAL A 243 11.74 19.76 -2.89
N LYS A 244 11.68 21.02 -3.31
CA LYS A 244 11.48 21.39 -4.73
C LYS A 244 12.65 20.97 -5.61
N ALA A 245 13.89 21.20 -5.17
CA ALA A 245 15.09 20.80 -5.90
C ALA A 245 15.16 19.26 -6.06
N VAL A 246 14.93 18.50 -4.99
CA VAL A 246 14.83 17.04 -5.02
C VAL A 246 13.77 16.57 -6.00
N THR A 247 12.59 17.19 -5.98
CA THR A 247 11.51 16.82 -6.90
C THR A 247 11.88 17.09 -8.35
N GLN A 248 12.50 18.24 -8.64
CA GLN A 248 12.94 18.62 -9.99
C GLN A 248 14.10 17.74 -10.50
N ALA A 249 15.01 17.32 -9.62
CA ALA A 249 16.14 16.48 -9.98
C ALA A 249 15.80 14.99 -10.08
N THR A 250 14.67 14.56 -9.52
CA THR A 250 14.31 13.14 -9.47
C THR A 250 13.64 12.70 -10.76
N TYR A 251 14.27 11.71 -11.40
CA TYR A 251 13.75 11.00 -12.55
C TYR A 251 13.98 9.50 -12.40
N LEU A 252 13.22 8.74 -13.19
CA LEU A 252 13.42 7.32 -13.43
C LEU A 252 13.63 7.12 -14.94
N ALA A 253 14.82 6.70 -15.34
CA ALA A 253 15.10 6.26 -16.71
C ALA A 253 15.10 4.73 -16.76
N LEU A 254 14.27 4.15 -17.64
CA LEU A 254 14.17 2.71 -17.85
C LEU A 254 15.04 2.31 -19.04
N TRP A 255 16.26 1.86 -18.73
CA TRP A 255 17.18 1.25 -19.69
C TRP A 255 16.77 -0.21 -19.95
N TRP A 256 15.59 -0.36 -20.54
CA TRP A 256 14.99 -1.64 -20.93
C TRP A 256 15.01 -1.77 -22.47
N PRO A 257 14.74 -2.98 -23.00
CA PRO A 257 14.47 -3.13 -24.43
C PRO A 257 13.34 -2.20 -24.87
N GLN A 258 13.42 -1.72 -26.11
CA GLN A 258 12.43 -0.78 -26.64
C GLN A 258 11.04 -1.41 -26.70
N MET A 259 10.04 -0.65 -26.27
CA MET A 259 8.64 -1.09 -26.12
C MET A 259 7.66 -0.15 -26.83
N GLU A 260 8.13 0.54 -27.87
CA GLU A 260 7.30 1.48 -28.65
C GLU A 260 6.45 0.74 -29.68
N GLN A 261 7.07 -0.11 -30.49
CA GLN A 261 6.40 -0.81 -31.60
C GLN A 261 6.11 -2.28 -31.22
N PRO A 262 4.83 -2.68 -31.13
CA PRO A 262 4.51 -4.08 -30.87
C PRO A 262 4.79 -4.94 -32.11
N VAL A 263 5.47 -6.07 -31.90
CA VAL A 263 5.82 -7.03 -32.96
C VAL A 263 4.74 -8.12 -33.08
N TYR A 264 4.18 -8.54 -31.94
CA TYR A 264 3.20 -9.61 -31.85
C TYR A 264 1.83 -9.04 -31.47
N VAL A 265 1.01 -8.73 -32.48
CA VAL A 265 -0.34 -8.17 -32.31
C VAL A 265 -1.42 -9.22 -32.65
N GLU A 266 -1.41 -9.73 -33.88
CA GLU A 266 -2.38 -10.72 -34.36
C GLU A 266 -1.91 -12.17 -34.19
N ARG A 267 -0.61 -12.34 -33.94
CA ARG A 267 0.08 -13.62 -33.72
C ARG A 267 0.76 -13.58 -32.35
N THR A 268 1.05 -14.75 -31.78
CA THR A 268 1.64 -14.87 -30.44
C THR A 268 2.85 -15.81 -30.47
N PRO A 269 3.95 -15.48 -29.76
CA PRO A 269 5.09 -16.38 -29.62
C PRO A 269 4.69 -17.73 -29.03
N VAL A 270 5.35 -18.80 -29.48
CA VAL A 270 5.06 -20.18 -29.07
C VAL A 270 6.12 -20.66 -28.09
N TRP A 271 5.69 -21.33 -27.01
CA TRP A 271 6.61 -21.97 -26.07
C TRP A 271 7.07 -23.33 -26.62
N ALA A 272 8.36 -23.48 -26.87
CA ALA A 272 8.97 -24.75 -27.25
C ALA A 272 10.46 -24.79 -26.85
N ASP A 273 10.95 -25.97 -26.46
CA ASP A 273 12.33 -26.20 -25.99
C ASP A 273 12.76 -25.28 -24.84
N GLY A 274 11.83 -24.93 -23.95
CA GLY A 274 12.10 -24.06 -22.81
C GLY A 274 12.24 -22.57 -23.13
N GLN A 275 11.84 -22.13 -24.33
CA GLN A 275 11.92 -20.73 -24.75
C GLN A 275 10.69 -20.31 -25.56
N TYR A 276 10.43 -19.01 -25.60
CA TYR A 276 9.47 -18.44 -26.55
C TYR A 276 10.13 -18.25 -27.91
N ARG A 277 9.44 -18.70 -28.95
CA ARG A 277 9.88 -18.66 -30.35
C ARG A 277 8.89 -17.88 -31.20
N ASP A 278 9.42 -17.26 -32.25
CA ASP A 278 8.61 -16.65 -33.29
C ASP A 278 7.76 -17.73 -33.99
N PRO A 279 6.43 -17.54 -34.13
CA PRO A 279 5.53 -18.58 -34.62
C PRO A 279 5.72 -18.91 -36.10
N ASP A 280 6.29 -18.00 -36.90
CA ASP A 280 6.43 -18.18 -38.34
C ASP A 280 7.79 -18.76 -38.73
N THR A 281 8.83 -18.34 -38.01
CA THR A 281 10.22 -18.74 -38.31
C THR A 281 10.76 -19.84 -37.39
N GLY A 282 10.16 -20.03 -36.21
CA GLY A 282 10.63 -20.98 -35.19
C GLY A 282 11.91 -20.53 -34.45
N TRP A 283 12.48 -19.37 -34.78
CA TRP A 283 13.65 -18.85 -34.08
C TRP A 283 13.30 -18.41 -32.65
N PRO A 284 14.20 -18.65 -31.68
CA PRO A 284 13.98 -18.18 -30.32
C PRO A 284 14.02 -16.66 -30.28
N LEU A 285 13.12 -16.06 -29.50
CA LEU A 285 13.16 -14.65 -29.21
C LEU A 285 14.41 -14.32 -28.37
N PRO A 286 14.98 -13.11 -28.48
CA PRO A 286 16.03 -12.66 -27.57
C PRO A 286 15.63 -12.83 -26.11
N THR A 287 16.53 -13.40 -25.31
CA THR A 287 16.35 -13.46 -23.85
C THR A 287 16.40 -12.06 -23.26
N TRP A 288 15.87 -11.90 -22.04
CA TRP A 288 15.96 -10.64 -21.31
C TRP A 288 17.40 -10.12 -21.19
N GLU A 289 18.35 -11.02 -20.93
CA GLU A 289 19.76 -10.67 -20.80
C GLU A 289 20.38 -10.23 -22.14
N GLN A 290 20.08 -10.95 -23.22
CA GLN A 290 20.53 -10.58 -24.57
C GLN A 290 19.96 -9.23 -25.01
N ALA A 291 18.68 -8.98 -24.75
CA ALA A 291 18.04 -7.73 -25.09
C ALA A 291 18.61 -6.56 -24.29
N LEU A 292 18.96 -6.77 -23.02
CA LEU A 292 19.66 -5.76 -22.22
C LEU A 292 21.11 -5.55 -22.66
N ALA A 293 21.83 -6.62 -23.04
CA ALA A 293 23.18 -6.50 -23.56
C ALA A 293 23.19 -5.66 -24.85
N ALA A 294 22.23 -5.87 -25.75
CA ALA A 294 22.07 -5.06 -26.96
C ALA A 294 21.87 -3.56 -26.65
N VAL A 295 21.11 -3.22 -25.60
CA VAL A 295 20.94 -1.83 -25.14
C VAL A 295 22.24 -1.26 -24.56
N ASP A 296 22.99 -2.05 -23.80
CA ASP A 296 24.25 -1.62 -23.18
C ASP A 296 25.35 -1.41 -24.24
N GLU A 297 25.39 -2.26 -25.27
CA GLU A 297 26.36 -2.22 -26.40
C GLU A 297 26.08 -1.09 -27.40
N ASP A 298 24.84 -0.61 -27.50
CA ASP A 298 24.47 0.48 -28.39
C ASP A 298 24.88 1.85 -27.78
N PRO A 299 25.84 2.58 -28.40
CA PRO A 299 26.28 3.88 -27.92
C PRO A 299 25.23 4.97 -28.11
N THR A 300 24.24 4.74 -28.97
CA THR A 300 23.13 5.66 -29.27
C THR A 300 21.83 5.27 -28.56
N ALA A 301 21.85 4.21 -27.75
CA ALA A 301 20.66 3.76 -27.04
C ALA A 301 20.07 4.88 -26.18
N GLU A 302 18.76 5.03 -26.29
CA GLU A 302 17.92 5.87 -25.43
C GLU A 302 17.15 5.00 -24.43
N PRO A 303 16.81 5.53 -23.25
CA PRO A 303 15.95 4.80 -22.32
C PRO A 303 14.58 4.55 -22.95
N ALA A 304 14.04 3.35 -22.80
CA ALA A 304 12.73 2.96 -23.32
C ALA A 304 11.57 3.78 -22.73
N HIS A 305 11.78 4.38 -21.55
CA HIS A 305 10.86 5.35 -20.94
C HIS A 305 11.57 6.20 -19.89
N VAL A 306 11.14 7.45 -19.74
CA VAL A 306 11.60 8.35 -18.66
C VAL A 306 10.39 8.92 -17.93
N VAL A 307 10.37 8.76 -16.61
CA VAL A 307 9.33 9.31 -15.72
C VAL A 307 9.94 10.44 -14.90
N THR A 308 9.23 11.57 -14.80
CA THR A 308 9.57 12.71 -13.95
C THR A 308 8.33 13.21 -13.20
N PHE A 309 8.54 13.93 -12.11
CA PHE A 309 7.44 14.66 -11.47
C PHE A 309 7.05 15.89 -12.30
N GLY A 310 5.79 16.28 -12.19
CA GLY A 310 5.31 17.55 -12.70
C GLY A 310 5.83 18.73 -11.87
N ARG A 311 5.55 19.95 -12.35
CA ARG A 311 6.04 21.19 -11.74
C ARG A 311 5.40 21.52 -10.38
N GLN A 312 4.25 20.92 -10.08
CA GLN A 312 3.47 21.23 -8.90
C GLN A 312 3.98 20.44 -7.69
N VAL A 313 4.38 21.18 -6.64
CA VAL A 313 4.82 20.65 -5.36
C VAL A 313 4.15 21.47 -4.26
N ASP A 314 3.24 20.86 -3.50
CA ASP A 314 2.63 21.47 -2.31
C ASP A 314 3.37 21.02 -1.05
N VAL A 315 3.77 21.98 -0.21
CA VAL A 315 4.59 21.72 0.98
C VAL A 315 4.04 22.49 2.18
N LYS A 316 3.46 21.75 3.13
CA LYS A 316 2.88 22.27 4.36
C LYS A 316 3.70 21.84 5.56
N GLY A 317 3.95 22.77 6.48
CA GLY A 317 4.45 22.43 7.81
C GLY A 317 3.27 22.09 8.72
N ILE A 318 3.37 21.02 9.49
CA ILE A 318 2.33 20.55 10.40
C ILE A 318 2.94 20.29 11.76
N LEU A 319 2.27 20.79 12.81
CA LEU A 319 2.65 20.58 14.20
C LEU A 319 1.81 19.45 14.82
N ALA A 320 2.42 18.76 15.78
CA ALA A 320 1.77 17.73 16.59
C ALA A 320 0.54 18.28 17.33
N GLY A 321 -0.49 17.43 17.47
CA GLY A 321 -1.70 17.76 18.25
C GLY A 321 -2.60 18.85 17.64
N THR A 322 -2.35 19.26 16.39
CA THR A 322 -3.20 20.24 15.68
C THR A 322 -4.32 19.58 14.89
N LYS A 323 -5.41 20.31 14.67
CA LYS A 323 -6.53 19.88 13.79
C LYS A 323 -6.04 19.53 12.38
N ASP A 324 -4.97 20.17 11.92
CA ASP A 324 -4.38 19.93 10.60
C ASP A 324 -3.62 18.60 10.53
N SER A 325 -2.92 18.22 11.62
CA SER A 325 -2.34 16.88 11.75
C SER A 325 -3.42 15.81 11.67
N ASP A 326 -4.51 15.95 12.44
CA ASP A 326 -5.61 14.98 12.44
C ASP A 326 -6.29 14.89 11.06
N ARG A 327 -6.46 16.03 10.38
CA ARG A 327 -7.04 16.08 9.03
C ARG A 327 -6.14 15.37 8.03
N ALA A 328 -4.83 15.57 8.11
CA ALA A 328 -3.87 14.95 7.21
C ALA A 328 -3.75 13.44 7.44
N VAL A 329 -3.78 12.96 8.69
CA VAL A 329 -3.85 11.52 9.01
C VAL A 329 -5.12 10.89 8.40
N ARG A 330 -6.28 11.54 8.58
CA ARG A 330 -7.54 11.08 7.97
C ARG A 330 -7.48 11.06 6.44
N TYR A 331 -6.78 12.01 5.85
CA TYR A 331 -6.59 12.11 4.40
C TYR A 331 -5.69 11.01 3.86
N LEU A 332 -4.50 10.79 4.44
CA LEU A 332 -3.57 9.73 4.01
C LEU A 332 -4.20 8.34 4.09
N THR A 333 -5.04 8.11 5.10
CA THR A 333 -5.70 6.82 5.31
C THR A 333 -7.02 6.69 4.55
N LYS A 334 -7.52 7.75 3.90
CA LYS A 334 -8.75 7.72 3.09
C LYS A 334 -8.63 6.76 1.89
N TYR A 335 -7.47 6.76 1.24
CA TYR A 335 -7.27 6.03 -0.02
C TYR A 335 -6.88 4.56 0.17
N LEU A 336 -6.68 4.12 1.42
CA LEU A 336 -6.52 2.71 1.74
C LEU A 336 -7.75 1.89 1.35
N THR A 337 -8.96 2.47 1.48
CA THR A 337 -10.21 1.73 1.38
C THR A 337 -10.94 1.88 0.05
N LYS A 338 -10.42 2.72 -0.84
CA LYS A 338 -11.01 2.95 -2.17
C LYS A 338 -10.24 2.15 -3.22
N SER A 339 -10.91 1.82 -4.32
CA SER A 339 -10.27 1.43 -5.58
C SER A 339 -9.60 2.66 -6.21
N VAL A 340 -8.58 2.49 -7.08
CA VAL A 340 -7.93 3.63 -7.74
C VAL A 340 -8.91 4.22 -8.76
N ALA A 341 -9.52 3.34 -9.57
CA ALA A 341 -10.49 3.70 -10.59
C ALA A 341 -11.74 4.40 -10.01
N ASP A 342 -12.20 3.98 -8.83
CA ASP A 342 -13.47 4.44 -8.28
C ASP A 342 -13.30 5.67 -7.36
N THR A 343 -12.11 6.29 -7.35
CA THR A 343 -11.82 7.39 -6.40
C THR A 343 -12.74 8.61 -6.62
N TYR A 344 -13.04 8.90 -7.88
CA TYR A 344 -13.86 10.02 -8.35
C TYR A 344 -15.11 9.58 -9.13
N ALA A 345 -15.38 8.28 -9.20
CA ALA A 345 -16.67 7.79 -9.69
C ALA A 345 -17.75 8.19 -8.68
N GLU A 346 -18.85 8.77 -9.16
CA GLU A 346 -20.02 9.02 -8.32
C GLU A 346 -20.83 7.72 -8.22
N ASP A 347 -20.97 7.19 -7.01
CA ASP A 347 -21.59 5.87 -6.76
C ASP A 347 -23.05 5.78 -7.25
N ASP A 348 -23.78 6.91 -7.28
CA ASP A 348 -25.20 6.95 -7.64
C ASP A 348 -25.46 7.42 -9.10
N THR A 349 -24.47 8.06 -9.75
CA THR A 349 -24.59 8.60 -11.12
C THR A 349 -23.28 8.45 -11.91
N PRO A 350 -23.00 7.26 -12.49
CA PRO A 350 -21.76 7.04 -13.24
C PRO A 350 -21.63 8.02 -14.40
N ASN A 351 -20.50 8.72 -14.50
CA ASN A 351 -20.20 9.60 -15.63
C ASN A 351 -19.61 8.78 -16.79
N PRO A 352 -20.36 8.55 -17.89
CA PRO A 352 -19.89 7.67 -18.96
C PRO A 352 -18.61 8.15 -19.64
N ALA A 353 -18.37 9.47 -19.66
CA ALA A 353 -17.15 10.03 -20.22
C ALA A 353 -15.93 9.74 -19.32
N TYR A 354 -16.13 9.68 -18.01
CA TYR A 354 -15.09 9.34 -17.05
C TYR A 354 -14.76 7.84 -17.09
N GLU A 355 -15.78 6.99 -17.16
CA GLU A 355 -15.59 5.54 -17.36
C GLU A 355 -14.84 5.25 -18.68
N ALA A 356 -15.22 5.91 -19.77
CA ALA A 356 -14.49 5.79 -21.04
C ALA A 356 -13.05 6.30 -20.96
N HIS A 357 -12.74 7.26 -20.08
CA HIS A 357 -11.37 7.72 -19.83
C HIS A 357 -10.57 6.65 -19.07
N ILE A 358 -11.16 6.04 -18.04
CA ILE A 358 -10.59 4.90 -17.31
C ILE A 358 -10.31 3.74 -18.25
N ASP A 359 -11.28 3.35 -19.07
CA ASP A 359 -11.17 2.20 -19.98
C ASP A 359 -10.09 2.42 -21.05
N ARG A 360 -9.92 3.66 -21.54
CA ARG A 360 -8.82 4.00 -22.46
C ARG A 360 -7.46 3.87 -21.79
N LEU A 361 -7.30 4.36 -20.56
CA LEU A 361 -6.05 4.21 -19.80
C LEU A 361 -5.75 2.73 -19.54
N HIS A 362 -6.76 1.98 -19.07
CA HIS A 362 -6.65 0.54 -18.82
C HIS A 362 -6.30 -0.24 -20.09
N GLY A 363 -6.88 0.14 -21.23
CA GLY A 363 -6.57 -0.43 -22.54
C GLY A 363 -5.09 -0.34 -22.89
N HIS A 364 -4.39 0.73 -22.51
CA HIS A 364 -2.93 0.82 -22.66
C HIS A 364 -2.18 0.03 -21.59
N LEU A 365 -2.58 0.16 -20.32
CA LEU A 365 -1.96 -0.55 -19.20
C LEU A 365 -1.89 -2.04 -19.46
N ARG A 366 -2.95 -2.65 -20.00
CA ARG A 366 -3.02 -4.08 -20.30
C ARG A 366 -1.80 -4.60 -21.09
N TRP A 367 -1.25 -3.82 -22.02
CA TRP A 367 -0.26 -4.29 -22.99
C TRP A 367 1.16 -3.80 -22.75
N LEU A 368 1.36 -2.83 -21.85
CA LEU A 368 2.68 -2.27 -21.58
C LEU A 368 3.43 -3.10 -20.53
N PRO A 369 4.75 -3.31 -20.62
CA PRO A 369 5.49 -4.08 -19.62
C PRO A 369 5.59 -3.36 -18.26
N CYS A 370 5.21 -4.01 -17.16
CA CYS A 370 5.29 -3.42 -15.81
C CYS A 370 6.62 -3.72 -15.08
N SER A 371 7.28 -4.81 -15.43
CA SER A 371 8.47 -5.35 -14.77
C SER A 371 9.30 -6.20 -15.76
N PRO A 372 10.56 -6.55 -15.44
CA PRO A 372 11.36 -7.47 -16.25
C PRO A 372 10.68 -8.82 -16.53
N GLY A 373 9.93 -9.36 -15.56
CA GLY A 373 9.20 -10.63 -15.69
C GLY A 373 7.83 -10.52 -16.36
N CYS A 374 7.43 -9.34 -16.83
CA CYS A 374 6.10 -9.12 -17.37
C CYS A 374 5.86 -9.87 -18.68
N ALA A 375 4.78 -10.64 -18.78
CA ALA A 375 4.38 -11.37 -19.99
C ALA A 375 4.25 -10.47 -21.24
N ASN A 376 4.02 -9.16 -21.04
CA ASN A 376 3.92 -8.20 -22.14
C ASN A 376 5.22 -8.01 -22.93
N TRP A 377 6.39 -8.43 -22.43
CA TRP A 377 7.62 -8.43 -23.23
C TRP A 377 7.50 -9.27 -24.51
N LEU A 378 6.71 -10.35 -24.46
CA LEU A 378 6.42 -11.18 -25.62
C LEU A 378 5.73 -10.39 -26.75
N ARG A 379 4.97 -9.34 -26.42
CA ARG A 379 4.36 -8.43 -27.41
C ARG A 379 5.42 -7.69 -28.22
N TYR A 380 6.55 -7.37 -27.59
CA TYR A 380 7.66 -6.58 -28.15
C TYR A 380 8.82 -7.45 -28.64
N GLY A 381 8.61 -8.77 -28.71
CA GLY A 381 9.60 -9.71 -29.24
C GLY A 381 10.81 -9.93 -28.35
N THR A 382 10.66 -9.76 -27.04
CA THR A 382 11.67 -10.12 -26.05
C THR A 382 11.07 -11.14 -25.09
N GLN A 383 11.85 -12.13 -24.66
CA GLN A 383 11.41 -13.03 -23.59
C GLN A 383 11.46 -12.29 -22.24
N PRO A 384 10.43 -12.40 -21.39
CA PRO A 384 10.51 -11.86 -20.04
C PRO A 384 11.64 -12.52 -19.25
N LYS A 385 12.11 -11.86 -18.20
CA LYS A 385 13.06 -12.46 -17.25
C LYS A 385 12.42 -13.71 -16.63
N ASP A 386 13.19 -14.80 -16.59
CA ASP A 386 12.79 -16.10 -16.04
C ASP A 386 11.46 -16.64 -16.65
N PRO A 387 11.40 -16.81 -17.99
CA PRO A 387 10.15 -17.13 -18.67
C PRO A 387 9.71 -18.57 -18.37
N GLY A 388 8.41 -18.76 -18.17
CA GLY A 388 7.77 -20.07 -18.07
C GLY A 388 6.70 -20.28 -19.15
N PRO A 389 6.19 -21.50 -19.34
CA PRO A 389 5.11 -21.78 -20.28
C PRO A 389 3.81 -21.04 -19.89
N GLY A 390 2.99 -20.70 -20.88
CA GLY A 390 1.63 -20.17 -20.67
C GLY A 390 1.55 -18.66 -20.46
N LEU A 391 2.66 -17.92 -20.60
CA LEU A 391 2.63 -16.46 -20.62
C LEU A 391 2.02 -15.97 -21.94
N VAL A 392 1.07 -15.04 -21.83
CA VAL A 392 0.37 -14.47 -22.98
C VAL A 392 0.43 -12.94 -22.89
N PRO A 393 0.80 -12.23 -23.97
CA PRO A 393 0.66 -10.78 -24.06
C PRO A 393 -0.74 -10.32 -23.62
N GLY A 394 -0.81 -9.29 -22.79
CA GLY A 394 -2.06 -8.73 -22.28
C GLY A 394 -2.68 -9.44 -21.09
N HIS A 395 -2.02 -10.46 -20.54
CA HIS A 395 -2.48 -11.30 -19.42
C HIS A 395 -1.40 -11.51 -18.35
N CYS A 396 -0.66 -10.44 -18.02
CA CYS A 396 0.29 -10.49 -16.91
C CYS A 396 -0.46 -10.63 -15.57
N ALA A 397 0.06 -11.45 -14.66
CA ALA A 397 -0.54 -11.72 -13.35
C ALA A 397 -0.48 -10.52 -12.38
N SER A 398 0.36 -9.52 -12.68
CA SER A 398 0.49 -8.35 -11.82
C SER A 398 -0.80 -7.55 -11.77
N LYS A 399 -1.23 -7.25 -10.55
CA LYS A 399 -2.38 -6.37 -10.26
C LYS A 399 -2.28 -4.99 -10.89
N ALA A 400 -1.06 -4.54 -11.25
CA ALA A 400 -0.87 -3.27 -11.95
C ALA A 400 -1.65 -3.18 -13.28
N HIS A 401 -1.93 -4.32 -13.91
CA HIS A 401 -2.74 -4.41 -15.14
C HIS A 401 -4.25 -4.51 -14.89
N ASP A 402 -4.68 -4.62 -13.64
CA ASP A 402 -6.11 -4.63 -13.31
C ASP A 402 -6.68 -3.22 -13.44
N ARG A 403 -7.93 -3.16 -13.93
CA ARG A 403 -8.69 -1.92 -14.02
C ARG A 403 -8.81 -1.23 -12.67
N GLU A 404 -8.93 -1.98 -11.58
CA GLU A 404 -9.05 -1.47 -10.22
C GLU A 404 -7.81 -0.68 -9.74
N HIS A 405 -6.63 -1.06 -10.24
CA HIS A 405 -5.34 -0.56 -9.77
C HIS A 405 -4.72 0.50 -10.68
N LEU A 406 -5.12 0.57 -11.96
CA LEU A 406 -4.68 1.57 -12.94
C LEU A 406 -3.15 1.81 -12.93
N GLY A 407 -2.36 0.74 -12.94
CA GLY A 407 -0.90 0.78 -12.95
C GLY A 407 -0.24 0.69 -11.57
N LEU A 408 -0.99 0.86 -10.48
CA LEU A 408 -0.49 0.80 -9.11
C LEU A 408 -0.68 -0.59 -8.51
N GLY A 409 0.25 -1.51 -8.75
CA GLY A 409 0.19 -2.92 -8.33
C GLY A 409 0.27 -3.19 -6.81
N GLY A 410 -0.62 -2.60 -6.01
CA GLY A 410 -0.80 -2.87 -4.58
C GLY A 410 -0.10 -1.90 -3.61
N ARG A 411 0.88 -1.10 -4.07
CA ARG A 411 1.63 -0.13 -3.22
C ARG A 411 0.89 1.20 -3.04
N ARG A 412 -0.36 1.18 -2.55
CA ARG A 412 -1.16 2.41 -2.34
C ARG A 412 -0.86 3.14 -1.05
N VAL A 413 -0.56 2.45 0.04
CA VAL A 413 -0.15 3.03 1.32
C VAL A 413 1.28 2.60 1.60
N LEU A 414 2.11 3.56 1.97
CA LEU A 414 3.56 3.42 2.03
C LEU A 414 4.03 3.89 3.39
N VAL A 415 4.73 3.03 4.10
CA VAL A 415 5.21 3.34 5.45
C VAL A 415 6.66 2.93 5.52
N SER A 416 7.53 3.86 5.92
CA SER A 416 8.94 3.54 6.12
C SER A 416 9.13 2.63 7.34
N ARG A 417 10.08 1.68 7.27
CA ARG A 417 10.36 0.69 8.33
C ARG A 417 10.59 1.33 9.71
N GLY A 418 11.23 2.51 9.74
CA GLY A 418 11.50 3.30 10.95
C GLY A 418 10.44 4.34 11.30
N TRP A 419 9.21 4.21 10.79
CA TRP A 419 8.12 5.14 11.13
C TRP A 419 7.79 5.03 12.63
N SER A 420 6.94 4.12 13.06
CA SER A 420 6.61 4.00 14.49
C SER A 420 7.55 3.10 15.29
N GLY A 421 8.47 2.36 14.64
CA GLY A 421 9.23 1.26 15.27
C GLY A 421 8.41 -0.01 15.51
N LYS A 422 7.10 0.03 15.20
CA LYS A 422 6.13 -1.06 15.39
C LYS A 422 5.60 -1.63 14.07
N THR A 423 5.36 -2.93 14.04
CA THR A 423 4.63 -3.67 12.99
C THR A 423 3.11 -3.46 13.12
N LEU A 424 2.34 -3.76 12.07
CA LEU A 424 0.88 -3.74 12.18
C LEU A 424 0.36 -4.72 13.23
N THR A 425 1.04 -5.86 13.42
CA THR A 425 0.70 -6.82 14.47
C THR A 425 0.89 -6.22 15.86
N GLN A 426 1.97 -5.48 16.09
CA GLN A 426 2.19 -4.76 17.35
C GLN A 426 1.15 -3.66 17.56
N HIS A 427 0.81 -2.88 16.53
CA HIS A 427 -0.29 -1.90 16.61
C HIS A 427 -1.64 -2.55 16.96
N ARG A 428 -1.92 -3.75 16.43
CA ARG A 428 -3.12 -4.52 16.81
C ARG A 428 -3.06 -4.99 18.26
N ALA A 429 -1.89 -5.42 18.72
CA ALA A 429 -1.66 -5.86 20.10
C ALA A 429 -1.84 -4.71 21.10
N ASP A 430 -1.28 -3.53 20.83
CA ASP A 430 -1.43 -2.34 21.69
C ASP A 430 -2.90 -1.95 21.85
N ARG A 431 -3.64 -1.90 20.74
CA ARG A 431 -5.08 -1.61 20.75
C ARG A 431 -5.87 -2.64 21.55
N ARG A 432 -5.43 -3.89 21.52
CA ARG A 432 -6.05 -4.97 22.30
C ARG A 432 -5.73 -4.83 23.78
N ALA A 433 -4.48 -4.54 24.14
CA ALA A 433 -4.05 -4.37 25.52
C ALA A 433 -4.89 -3.30 26.24
N VAL A 434 -5.15 -2.17 25.56
CA VAL A 434 -6.05 -1.11 26.09
C VAL A 434 -7.46 -1.64 26.38
N VAL A 435 -8.01 -2.51 25.53
CA VAL A 435 -9.32 -3.12 25.75
C VAL A 435 -9.28 -4.11 26.91
N GLU A 436 -8.23 -4.93 26.99
CA GLU A 436 -8.05 -5.89 28.09
C GLU A 436 -7.90 -5.21 29.45
N GLU A 437 -7.14 -4.11 29.51
CA GLU A 437 -6.97 -3.30 30.72
C GLU A 437 -8.31 -2.74 31.21
N VAL A 438 -9.11 -2.18 30.30
CA VAL A 438 -10.45 -1.66 30.63
C VAL A 438 -11.37 -2.76 31.15
N LEU A 439 -11.37 -3.94 30.51
CA LEU A 439 -12.20 -5.07 30.96
C LEU A 439 -11.76 -5.58 32.34
N LYS A 440 -10.45 -5.79 32.54
CA LYS A 440 -9.89 -6.23 33.83
C LYS A 440 -10.16 -5.25 34.96
N ALA A 441 -10.03 -3.94 34.69
CA ALA A 441 -10.32 -2.90 35.67
C ALA A 441 -11.81 -2.90 36.10
N ALA A 442 -12.72 -3.36 35.24
CA ALA A 442 -14.13 -3.56 35.57
C ALA A 442 -14.44 -4.96 36.15
N GLY A 443 -13.43 -5.77 36.45
CA GLY A 443 -13.60 -7.14 36.97
C GLY A 443 -14.07 -8.17 35.93
N ILE A 444 -13.97 -7.85 34.64
CA ILE A 444 -14.33 -8.76 33.54
C ILE A 444 -13.03 -9.42 33.04
N GLU A 445 -12.94 -10.74 33.15
CA GLU A 445 -11.79 -11.48 32.62
C GLU A 445 -11.86 -11.59 31.08
N PRO A 446 -10.90 -11.01 30.34
CA PRO A 446 -10.90 -11.06 28.88
C PRO A 446 -10.49 -12.45 28.37
N GLU A 447 -11.06 -12.85 27.23
CA GLU A 447 -10.59 -14.05 26.51
C GLU A 447 -9.13 -13.86 26.03
N THR A 448 -8.28 -14.85 26.30
CA THR A 448 -6.87 -14.85 25.88
C THR A 448 -6.78 -14.90 24.34
N ALA A 449 -6.12 -13.94 23.68
CA ALA A 449 -6.11 -13.87 22.20
C ALA A 449 -5.39 -15.04 21.57
N ASN A 450 -4.31 -15.48 22.22
CA ASN A 450 -3.44 -16.53 21.68
C ASN A 450 -3.87 -17.91 22.17
N ARG A 451 -5.11 -18.06 22.69
CA ARG A 451 -5.61 -19.35 23.22
C ARG A 451 -5.59 -20.49 22.19
N MET A 452 -5.55 -20.16 20.90
CA MET A 452 -5.54 -21.10 19.77
C MET A 452 -4.46 -20.71 18.75
N ALA A 453 -3.37 -20.10 19.20
CA ALA A 453 -2.33 -19.60 18.31
C ALA A 453 -1.59 -20.77 17.62
N ALA A 454 -1.34 -20.61 16.31
CA ALA A 454 -0.72 -21.66 15.50
C ALA A 454 0.74 -21.96 15.89
N ASP A 455 1.39 -21.04 16.60
CA ASP A 455 2.75 -21.15 17.14
C ASP A 455 2.79 -21.78 18.55
N THR A 456 1.64 -22.11 19.13
CA THR A 456 1.60 -22.87 20.40
C THR A 456 2.05 -24.30 20.13
N LEU A 457 3.21 -24.69 20.64
CA LEU A 457 3.77 -26.02 20.43
C LEU A 457 3.38 -27.00 21.54
N THR A 458 3.22 -28.27 21.18
CA THR A 458 3.19 -29.40 22.11
C THR A 458 4.61 -29.87 22.43
N ASP A 459 4.75 -30.77 23.41
CA ASP A 459 6.05 -31.34 23.84
C ASP A 459 6.82 -32.04 22.70
N ASP A 460 6.13 -32.44 21.63
CA ASP A 460 6.70 -33.01 20.41
C ASP A 460 7.27 -31.96 19.43
N GLY A 461 7.27 -30.68 19.80
CA GLY A 461 7.73 -29.56 18.99
C GLY A 461 6.82 -29.20 17.81
N ARG A 462 5.61 -29.75 17.73
CA ARG A 462 4.65 -29.48 16.65
C ARG A 462 3.52 -28.55 17.10
N PRO A 463 2.85 -27.82 16.19
CA PRO A 463 1.70 -26.97 16.54
C PRO A 463 0.60 -27.76 17.25
N ARG A 464 0.13 -27.27 18.39
CA ARG A 464 -1.02 -27.81 19.14
C ARG A 464 -2.33 -27.61 18.36
N PHE A 465 -2.52 -26.41 17.80
CA PHE A 465 -3.74 -26.01 17.10
C PHE A 465 -3.54 -26.05 15.60
N VAL A 466 -4.21 -26.98 14.92
CA VAL A 466 -4.16 -27.12 13.46
C VAL A 466 -5.35 -26.41 12.84
N TRP A 467 -5.08 -25.51 11.90
CA TRP A 467 -6.08 -24.70 11.23
C TRP A 467 -6.29 -25.17 9.80
N GLU A 468 -7.53 -25.51 9.45
CA GLU A 468 -7.93 -26.00 8.13
C GLU A 468 -9.00 -25.09 7.53
N GLU A 469 -8.98 -24.89 6.20
CA GLU A 469 -10.02 -24.14 5.51
C GLU A 469 -11.32 -24.93 5.44
N VAL A 470 -12.43 -24.26 5.75
CA VAL A 470 -13.77 -24.83 5.54
C VAL A 470 -14.47 -24.01 4.46
N PRO A 471 -14.87 -24.60 3.33
CA PRO A 471 -15.60 -23.87 2.30
C PRO A 471 -16.94 -23.38 2.87
N VAL A 472 -17.23 -22.11 2.67
CA VAL A 472 -18.52 -21.52 3.08
C VAL A 472 -19.53 -21.83 1.98
N THR A 473 -20.48 -22.72 2.26
CA THR A 473 -21.64 -22.88 1.38
C THR A 473 -22.62 -21.74 1.62
N ASN A 474 -23.45 -21.40 0.62
CA ASN A 474 -24.48 -20.36 0.78
C ASN A 474 -25.46 -20.67 1.93
N ALA A 475 -25.69 -21.95 2.24
CA ALA A 475 -26.58 -22.38 3.33
C ALA A 475 -26.01 -22.05 4.72
N ASP A 476 -24.69 -22.09 4.89
CA ASP A 476 -24.02 -21.82 6.17
C ASP A 476 -23.73 -20.32 6.39
N TRP A 477 -23.66 -19.53 5.31
CA TRP A 477 -23.25 -18.12 5.38
C TRP A 477 -24.14 -17.28 6.31
N GLN A 478 -25.47 -17.43 6.22
CA GLN A 478 -26.39 -16.63 7.05
C GLN A 478 -26.20 -16.89 8.55
N ALA A 479 -26.10 -18.17 8.94
CA ALA A 479 -25.90 -18.58 10.32
C ALA A 479 -24.57 -18.03 10.87
N VAL A 480 -23.50 -18.14 10.07
CA VAL A 480 -22.17 -17.63 10.43
C VAL A 480 -22.18 -16.12 10.68
N ILE A 481 -22.87 -15.35 9.84
CA ILE A 481 -22.95 -13.89 10.01
C ILE A 481 -23.79 -13.53 11.24
N ILE A 482 -24.91 -14.22 11.46
CA ILE A 482 -25.79 -13.99 12.62
C ILE A 482 -25.04 -14.29 13.92
N ASP A 483 -24.27 -15.36 13.99
CA ASP A 483 -23.47 -15.68 15.17
C ASP A 483 -22.32 -14.69 15.36
N SER A 484 -21.69 -14.24 14.27
CA SER A 484 -20.69 -13.17 14.32
C SER A 484 -21.30 -11.85 14.84
N LEU A 485 -22.55 -11.53 14.48
CA LEU A 485 -23.29 -10.37 14.97
C LEU A 485 -23.59 -10.47 16.46
N ARG A 486 -24.07 -11.62 16.93
CA ARG A 486 -24.32 -11.87 18.35
C ARG A 486 -23.05 -11.71 19.17
N GLU A 487 -21.96 -12.31 18.71
CA GLU A 487 -20.67 -12.23 19.37
C GLU A 487 -20.12 -10.79 19.38
N HIS A 488 -20.25 -10.06 18.28
CA HIS A 488 -19.84 -8.66 18.20
C HIS A 488 -20.61 -7.78 19.20
N ARG A 489 -21.95 -7.91 19.25
CA ARG A 489 -22.79 -7.16 20.19
C ARG A 489 -22.44 -7.48 21.63
N ARG A 490 -22.30 -8.77 21.97
CA ARG A 490 -21.88 -9.23 23.31
C ARG A 490 -20.58 -8.54 23.74
N ARG A 491 -19.54 -8.56 22.90
CA ARG A 491 -18.25 -7.94 23.21
C ARG A 491 -18.33 -6.42 23.34
N ARG A 492 -19.11 -5.77 22.48
CA ARG A 492 -19.34 -4.33 22.53
C ARG A 492 -20.06 -3.92 23.80
N ASP A 493 -21.15 -4.60 24.14
CA ASP A 493 -21.94 -4.33 25.35
C ASP A 493 -21.09 -4.53 26.61
N GLN A 494 -20.26 -5.58 26.66
CA GLN A 494 -19.30 -5.82 27.75
C GLN A 494 -18.30 -4.67 27.89
N TYR A 495 -17.72 -4.19 26.78
CA TYR A 495 -16.79 -3.07 26.81
C TYR A 495 -17.46 -1.75 27.22
N ASP A 496 -18.66 -1.47 26.70
CA ASP A 496 -19.41 -0.25 27.02
C ASP A 496 -19.84 -0.24 28.50
N GLN A 497 -20.26 -1.39 29.05
CA GLN A 497 -20.54 -1.55 30.49
C GLN A 497 -19.29 -1.35 31.35
N ALA A 498 -18.16 -1.97 30.97
CA ALA A 498 -16.89 -1.81 31.67
C ALA A 498 -16.45 -0.33 31.72
N ARG A 499 -16.53 0.35 30.58
CA ARG A 499 -16.17 1.77 30.46
C ARG A 499 -17.09 2.66 31.31
N GLN A 500 -18.40 2.40 31.32
CA GLN A 500 -19.35 3.16 32.14
C GLN A 500 -19.04 2.99 33.63
N ALA A 501 -18.82 1.75 34.09
CA ALA A 501 -18.49 1.46 35.48
C ALA A 501 -17.24 2.22 35.97
N LEU A 502 -16.20 2.29 35.13
CA LEU A 502 -14.96 3.04 35.41
C LEU A 502 -15.13 4.56 35.37
N THR A 503 -16.13 5.08 34.65
CA THR A 503 -16.39 6.53 34.59
C THR A 503 -17.16 7.03 35.82
N THR A 504 -17.92 6.14 36.48
CA THR A 504 -18.71 6.45 37.69
C THR A 504 -17.95 6.26 39.01
N GLY A 505 -16.79 5.58 39.00
CA GLY A 505 -15.86 5.50 40.13
C GLY A 505 -14.68 6.47 39.92
N ASN A 506 -14.14 7.07 40.98
CA ASN A 506 -13.07 8.08 40.90
C ASN A 506 -11.88 7.68 40.00
N ASP A 507 -11.39 8.69 39.27
CA ASP A 507 -10.26 8.77 38.33
C ASP A 507 -10.21 7.79 37.15
N PRO A 508 -10.19 8.28 35.89
CA PRO A 508 -10.08 7.43 34.70
C PRO A 508 -8.67 6.81 34.63
N PRO A 509 -8.53 5.47 34.49
CA PRO A 509 -7.25 4.79 34.59
C PRO A 509 -6.35 4.94 33.34
N VAL A 510 -6.83 5.62 32.29
CA VAL A 510 -6.10 5.80 31.02
C VAL A 510 -6.37 7.18 30.44
N ASP A 511 -5.29 7.83 30.01
CA ASP A 511 -5.32 9.11 29.30
C ASP A 511 -6.34 9.03 28.15
N ASN A 512 -7.32 9.93 28.14
CA ASN A 512 -8.55 9.89 27.33
C ASN A 512 -8.33 10.02 25.79
N ARG A 513 -7.48 9.19 25.19
CA ARG A 513 -7.33 9.05 23.73
C ARG A 513 -8.14 7.86 23.25
N SER A 514 -9.45 7.94 23.44
CA SER A 514 -10.38 6.92 22.96
C SER A 514 -10.46 6.94 21.42
N ALA A 515 -10.25 5.81 20.77
CA ALA A 515 -10.14 5.67 19.31
C ALA A 515 -11.47 5.81 18.53
N VAL A 516 -12.58 6.24 19.16
CA VAL A 516 -13.92 6.11 18.52
C VAL A 516 -14.90 7.27 18.76
N ASN A 517 -14.60 8.33 19.53
CA ASN A 517 -15.52 9.47 19.61
C ASN A 517 -14.81 10.77 20.01
N GLN A 518 -14.75 11.73 19.08
CA GLN A 518 -14.62 13.16 19.43
C GLN A 518 -16.01 13.78 19.21
N GLN A 519 -16.78 13.94 20.29
CA GLN A 519 -17.97 14.79 20.24
C GLN A 519 -17.55 16.27 20.25
N PRO A 520 -18.30 17.16 19.58
CA PRO A 520 -18.00 18.58 19.57
C PRO A 520 -18.27 19.18 20.96
N ALA A 521 -17.33 19.98 21.44
CA ALA A 521 -17.50 20.75 22.67
C ALA A 521 -18.70 21.70 22.53
N THR A 522 -19.75 21.45 23.29
CA THR A 522 -20.82 22.41 23.55
C THR A 522 -20.26 23.50 24.45
N GLY A 523 -20.07 24.69 23.91
CA GLY A 523 -19.79 25.88 24.71
C GLY A 523 -21.01 26.26 25.54
N ALA A 524 -20.79 26.55 26.81
CA ALA A 524 -21.74 27.23 27.68
C ALA A 524 -21.06 28.47 28.25
N ALA A 525 -21.73 29.61 28.03
CA ALA A 525 -21.59 30.95 28.62
C ALA A 525 -20.22 31.63 28.60
#